data_AF-A0A8J7QRI3-F1
#
_entry.id   AF-A0A8J7QRI3-F1
#
_cell.length_a   1.000
_cell.length_b   1.000
_cell.length_c   1.000
_cell.angle_alpha   90.00
_cell.angle_beta   90.00
_cell.angle_gamma   90.00
#
_symmetry.space_group_name_H-M   'P 1'
#
loop_
_entity.id
_entity.type
_entity.pdbx_description
1 polymer ?
#
loop_
_entity_poly.entity_id
_entity_poly.type
_entity_poly.pdbx_seq_one_letter_code
_entity_poly.pdbx_strand_id
1 'polypeptide(L)'
;MNQKNSVLAVVAEKAYDDIIHPVAKPTGQILSLLPQAIYSKLVPLREWIAIQEHNFDKTLKLLSEKMSNVPPESIVSPEPYVAVPALQNLSYCMDRTELREMYANLLAHSMTDIQKAGVHPGFVEIIKQLSPDEAKILRNMANDIIPTITLRYETDEGGGIDFIKHFSDIGEKSQCDTPYETNKCFDNLVRLGLIEKSELQSLTNKTFYEELKQHPFIQRYSDPSILKDTSYTKV
;
A
#
# COMPACT_ATOMS: atom_id res chain seq x y z
N MET A 1 65.02 -55.67 41.61
CA MET A 1 64.13 -56.18 40.54
C MET A 1 62.77 -55.49 40.68
N ASN A 2 62.21 -54.82 39.69
CA ASN A 2 62.76 -54.10 38.55
C ASN A 2 61.62 -53.24 38.00
N GLN A 3 61.79 -51.91 38.02
CA GLN A 3 61.76 -51.08 36.81
C GLN A 3 60.59 -51.27 35.81
N LYS A 4 59.34 -51.34 36.29
CA LYS A 4 58.15 -51.08 35.44
C LYS A 4 57.18 -50.00 36.00
N ASN A 5 57.44 -49.47 37.19
CA ASN A 5 56.55 -48.51 37.87
C ASN A 5 56.94 -47.03 37.75
N SER A 6 58.06 -46.68 37.11
CA SER A 6 58.46 -45.25 36.97
C SER A 6 58.08 -44.62 35.63
N VAL A 7 57.73 -45.40 34.60
CA VAL A 7 57.42 -44.87 33.26
C VAL A 7 55.93 -44.50 33.12
N LEU A 8 55.02 -45.18 33.83
CA LEU A 8 53.59 -44.83 33.81
C LEU A 8 53.26 -43.63 34.73
N ALA A 9 54.02 -43.42 35.81
CA ALA A 9 53.89 -42.22 36.64
C ALA A 9 54.18 -40.93 35.84
N VAL A 10 55.13 -40.99 34.90
CA VAL A 10 55.45 -39.90 33.96
C VAL A 10 54.33 -39.66 32.92
N VAL A 11 53.53 -40.69 32.60
CA VAL A 11 52.33 -40.55 31.75
C VAL A 11 51.18 -39.91 32.52
N ALA A 12 51.05 -40.18 33.82
CA ALA A 12 50.04 -39.57 34.68
C ALA A 12 50.31 -38.08 34.97
N GLU A 13 51.58 -37.69 35.10
CA GLU A 13 51.97 -36.29 35.32
C GLU A 13 51.79 -35.43 34.06
N LYS A 14 52.10 -35.97 32.87
CA LYS A 14 51.78 -35.33 31.58
C LYS A 14 50.28 -35.23 31.30
N ALA A 15 49.48 -36.17 31.82
CA ALA A 15 48.03 -36.10 31.74
C ALA A 15 47.41 -35.05 32.68
N TYR A 16 48.14 -34.61 33.72
CA TYR A 16 47.72 -33.52 34.59
C TYR A 16 47.94 -32.14 33.93
N ASP A 17 48.98 -32.00 33.11
CA ASP A 17 49.29 -30.73 32.41
C ASP A 17 48.48 -30.50 31.11
N ASP A 18 47.88 -31.54 30.52
CA ASP A 18 46.88 -31.38 29.44
C ASP A 18 45.50 -30.91 29.95
N ILE A 19 45.36 -30.71 31.27
CA ILE A 19 44.29 -29.95 31.92
C ILE A 19 44.66 -28.46 31.94
N ILE A 20 45.17 -27.93 30.82
CA ILE A 20 45.12 -26.50 30.54
C ILE A 20 44.16 -26.30 29.36
N HIS A 21 42.90 -26.15 29.76
CA HIS A 21 41.73 -25.66 29.03
C HIS A 21 41.09 -26.53 27.92
N PRO A 22 40.21 -27.48 28.31
CA PRO A 22 38.97 -27.65 27.58
C PRO A 22 38.03 -26.50 27.97
N VAL A 23 37.83 -25.54 27.07
CA VAL A 23 36.61 -24.73 27.07
C VAL A 23 35.46 -25.71 26.90
N ALA A 24 34.83 -26.08 28.01
CA ALA A 24 33.56 -26.78 28.02
C ALA A 24 32.55 -25.89 27.26
N LYS A 25 32.27 -26.28 26.01
CA LYS A 25 31.27 -25.62 25.18
C LYS A 25 29.91 -25.65 25.91
N PRO A 26 29.18 -24.52 25.99
CA PRO A 26 27.82 -24.50 26.54
C PRO A 26 26.84 -25.07 25.51
N THR A 27 26.83 -26.40 25.33
CA THR A 27 26.00 -27.09 24.33
C THR A 27 24.51 -27.13 24.70
N GLY A 28 24.13 -26.68 25.92
CA GLY A 28 22.75 -26.70 26.40
C GLY A 28 21.92 -25.44 26.07
N GLN A 29 22.54 -24.28 25.84
CA GLN A 29 21.80 -23.03 25.58
C GLN A 29 21.52 -22.79 24.08
N ILE A 30 22.37 -23.29 23.19
CA ILE A 30 22.26 -23.01 21.74
C ILE A 30 21.04 -23.71 21.10
N LEU A 31 20.66 -24.90 21.58
CA LEU A 31 19.53 -25.66 21.05
C LEU A 31 18.15 -25.13 21.48
N SER A 32 18.05 -24.41 22.61
CA SER A 32 16.79 -23.76 23.04
C SER A 32 16.61 -22.38 22.45
N LEU A 33 17.70 -21.69 22.11
CA LEU A 33 17.68 -20.34 21.55
C LEU A 33 17.23 -20.30 20.10
N LEU A 34 17.50 -21.32 19.27
CA LEU A 34 17.04 -21.34 17.88
C LEU A 34 15.51 -21.45 17.75
N PRO A 35 14.82 -22.39 18.42
CA PRO A 35 13.36 -22.42 18.42
C PRO A 35 12.73 -21.16 19.04
N GLN A 36 13.31 -20.62 20.11
CA GLN A 36 12.80 -19.40 20.77
C GLN A 36 13.05 -18.13 19.94
N ALA A 37 14.16 -18.04 19.21
CA ALA A 37 14.44 -16.96 18.28
C ALA A 37 13.51 -17.01 17.06
N ILE A 38 13.26 -18.20 16.49
CA ILE A 38 12.26 -18.39 15.43
C ILE A 38 10.86 -18.05 15.96
N TYR A 39 10.48 -18.58 17.11
CA TYR A 39 9.17 -18.34 17.72
C TYR A 39 8.95 -16.87 18.06
N SER A 40 9.93 -16.16 18.64
CA SER A 40 9.86 -14.72 18.96
C SER A 40 9.83 -13.84 17.71
N LYS A 41 10.51 -14.21 16.62
CA LYS A 41 10.42 -13.51 15.33
C LYS A 41 9.10 -13.75 14.62
N LEU A 42 8.41 -14.84 14.93
CA LEU A 42 7.07 -15.15 14.44
C LEU A 42 5.94 -14.60 15.35
N VAL A 43 6.24 -14.05 16.53
CA VAL A 43 5.21 -13.43 17.40
C VAL A 43 4.45 -12.31 16.67
N PRO A 44 5.11 -11.36 15.98
CA PRO A 44 4.39 -10.36 15.18
C PRO A 44 3.51 -10.99 14.09
N LEU A 45 3.91 -12.13 13.54
CA LEU A 45 3.12 -12.88 12.55
C LEU A 45 1.92 -13.58 13.21
N ARG A 46 2.03 -14.01 14.47
CA ARG A 46 0.92 -14.61 15.22
C ARG A 46 -0.06 -13.57 15.73
N GLU A 47 0.42 -12.43 16.20
CA GLU A 47 -0.41 -11.25 16.47
C GLU A 47 -1.11 -10.80 15.19
N TRP A 48 -0.41 -10.85 14.05
CA TRP A 48 -1.02 -10.63 12.74
C TRP A 48 -2.12 -11.66 12.43
N ILE A 49 -1.91 -12.96 12.61
CA ILE A 49 -2.97 -14.00 12.44
C ILE A 49 -4.16 -13.73 13.36
N ALA A 50 -3.93 -13.34 14.62
CA ALA A 50 -5.01 -13.01 15.55
C ALA A 50 -5.78 -11.75 15.12
N ILE A 51 -5.10 -10.73 14.58
CA ILE A 51 -5.73 -9.55 13.97
C ILE A 51 -6.51 -9.96 12.70
N GLN A 52 -6.00 -10.90 11.91
CA GLN A 52 -6.70 -11.45 10.74
C GLN A 52 -7.98 -12.16 11.16
N GLU A 53 -7.94 -13.02 12.18
CA GLU A 53 -9.12 -13.67 12.75
C GLU A 53 -10.13 -12.64 13.26
N HIS A 54 -9.68 -11.61 13.99
CA HIS A 54 -10.57 -10.53 14.45
C HIS A 54 -11.17 -9.70 13.30
N ASN A 55 -10.39 -9.44 12.25
CA ASN A 55 -10.86 -8.73 11.06
C ASN A 55 -11.76 -9.62 10.18
N PHE A 56 -11.68 -10.94 10.31
CA PHE A 56 -12.56 -11.87 9.63
C PHE A 56 -14.00 -11.74 10.14
N ASP A 57 -14.23 -11.64 11.45
CA ASP A 57 -15.57 -11.41 12.00
C ASP A 57 -16.18 -10.09 11.49
N LYS A 58 -15.37 -9.02 11.40
CA LYS A 58 -15.79 -7.74 10.81
C LYS A 58 -16.13 -7.88 9.33
N THR A 59 -15.33 -8.66 8.60
CA THR A 59 -15.56 -8.97 7.18
C THR A 59 -16.87 -9.71 7.00
N LEU A 60 -17.13 -10.76 7.79
CA LEU A 60 -18.37 -11.52 7.74
C LEU A 60 -19.58 -10.63 8.03
N LYS A 61 -19.49 -9.75 9.04
CA LYS A 61 -20.55 -8.79 9.34
C LYS A 61 -20.81 -7.84 8.17
N LEU A 62 -19.75 -7.25 7.61
CA LEU A 62 -19.83 -6.33 6.47
C LEU A 62 -20.45 -7.00 5.23
N LEU A 63 -20.02 -8.23 4.92
CA LEU A 63 -20.58 -9.01 3.81
C LEU A 63 -22.04 -9.38 4.06
N SER A 64 -22.39 -9.80 5.28
CA SER A 64 -23.78 -10.11 5.65
C SER A 64 -24.70 -8.90 5.49
N GLU A 65 -24.25 -7.71 5.89
CA GLU A 65 -24.99 -6.46 5.71
C GLU A 65 -25.17 -6.14 4.22
N LYS A 66 -24.11 -6.23 3.42
CA LYS A 66 -24.16 -5.97 1.96
C LYS A 66 -25.03 -6.97 1.20
N MET A 67 -25.01 -8.24 1.61
CA MET A 67 -25.74 -9.32 0.95
C MET A 67 -27.12 -9.56 1.55
N SER A 68 -27.57 -8.73 2.50
CA SER A 68 -28.85 -8.88 3.21
C SER A 68 -30.09 -8.94 2.30
N ASN A 69 -29.99 -8.34 1.10
CA ASN A 69 -31.06 -8.33 0.10
C ASN A 69 -30.87 -9.40 -1.01
N VAL A 70 -29.81 -10.21 -0.95
CA VAL A 70 -29.55 -11.29 -1.92
C VAL A 70 -30.33 -12.54 -1.48
N PRO A 71 -31.16 -13.14 -2.35
CA PRO A 71 -31.85 -14.39 -2.04
C PRO A 71 -30.85 -15.51 -1.69
N PRO A 72 -31.07 -16.32 -0.64
CA PRO A 72 -30.15 -17.38 -0.24
C PRO A 72 -29.77 -18.34 -1.38
N GLU A 73 -30.71 -18.63 -2.28
CA GLU A 73 -30.52 -19.47 -3.47
C GLU A 73 -29.55 -18.89 -4.51
N SER A 74 -29.37 -17.57 -4.51
CA SER A 74 -28.42 -16.85 -5.40
C SER A 74 -27.03 -16.70 -4.77
N ILE A 75 -26.85 -17.08 -3.50
CA ILE A 75 -25.57 -17.03 -2.82
C ILE A 75 -24.76 -18.28 -3.17
N VAL A 76 -23.59 -18.07 -3.76
CA VAL A 76 -22.68 -19.14 -4.20
C VAL A 76 -21.31 -18.96 -3.58
N SER A 77 -20.53 -20.04 -3.49
CA SER A 77 -19.13 -19.94 -3.07
C SER A 77 -18.34 -19.12 -4.11
N PRO A 78 -17.49 -18.19 -3.69
CA PRO A 78 -16.68 -17.41 -4.62
C PRO A 78 -15.48 -18.23 -5.12
N GLU A 79 -14.89 -17.81 -6.24
CA GLU A 79 -13.69 -18.49 -6.74
C GLU A 79 -12.49 -18.24 -5.81
N PRO A 80 -11.76 -19.28 -5.37
CA PRO A 80 -10.68 -19.13 -4.40
C PRO A 80 -9.58 -18.16 -4.85
N TYR A 81 -9.26 -18.15 -6.16
CA TYR A 81 -8.23 -17.27 -6.72
C TYR A 81 -8.59 -15.79 -6.71
N VAL A 82 -9.86 -15.44 -6.48
CA VAL A 82 -10.31 -14.06 -6.22
C VAL A 82 -10.49 -13.84 -4.72
N ALA A 83 -11.22 -14.74 -4.07
CA ALA A 83 -11.68 -14.56 -2.70
C ALA A 83 -10.53 -14.57 -1.68
N VAL A 84 -9.58 -15.50 -1.82
CA VAL A 84 -8.46 -15.61 -0.86
C VAL A 84 -7.59 -14.35 -0.89
N PRO A 85 -7.11 -13.87 -2.05
CA PRO A 85 -6.38 -12.59 -2.11
C PRO A 85 -7.20 -11.39 -1.64
N ALA A 86 -8.49 -11.32 -2.00
CA ALA A 86 -9.35 -10.21 -1.58
C ALA A 86 -9.56 -10.16 -0.05
N LEU A 87 -9.79 -11.31 0.59
CA LEU A 87 -9.92 -11.41 2.05
C LEU A 87 -8.62 -11.02 2.75
N GLN A 88 -7.48 -11.49 2.25
CA GLN A 88 -6.17 -11.13 2.77
C GLN A 88 -5.91 -9.63 2.65
N ASN A 89 -6.22 -9.01 1.51
CA ASN A 89 -6.01 -7.58 1.35
C ASN A 89 -6.96 -6.72 2.19
N LEU A 90 -8.24 -7.11 2.25
CA LEU A 90 -9.28 -6.45 3.03
C LEU A 90 -8.91 -6.38 4.52
N SER A 91 -8.35 -7.45 5.07
CA SER A 91 -7.95 -7.50 6.47
C SER A 91 -6.76 -6.60 6.81
N TYR A 92 -5.94 -6.19 5.83
CA TYR A 92 -4.88 -5.18 6.02
C TYR A 92 -5.42 -3.74 5.97
N CYS A 93 -6.54 -3.49 5.28
CA CYS A 93 -7.09 -2.15 5.07
C CYS A 93 -8.46 -1.95 5.73
N MET A 94 -8.77 -2.73 6.77
CA MET A 94 -10.07 -2.70 7.46
C MET A 94 -10.41 -1.33 8.07
N ASP A 95 -9.41 -0.53 8.40
CA ASP A 95 -9.53 0.83 8.95
C ASP A 95 -9.62 1.93 7.87
N ARG A 96 -9.45 1.58 6.59
CA ARG A 96 -9.62 2.49 5.45
C ARG A 96 -10.94 2.19 4.76
N THR A 97 -11.93 3.04 5.01
CA THR A 97 -13.30 2.85 4.51
C THR A 97 -13.36 2.67 3.00
N GLU A 98 -12.59 3.44 2.24
CA GLU A 98 -12.59 3.41 0.78
C GLU A 98 -12.19 2.04 0.23
N LEU A 99 -11.02 1.54 0.64
CA LEU A 99 -10.50 0.26 0.18
C LEU A 99 -11.31 -0.91 0.76
N ARG A 100 -11.74 -0.80 2.02
CA ARG A 100 -12.61 -1.79 2.67
C ARG A 100 -13.89 -2.01 1.87
N GLU A 101 -14.57 -0.92 1.48
CA GLU A 101 -15.79 -0.99 0.70
C GLU A 101 -15.56 -1.59 -0.69
N MET A 102 -14.46 -1.26 -1.37
CA MET A 102 -14.13 -1.82 -2.68
C MET A 102 -13.93 -3.35 -2.62
N TYR A 103 -13.12 -3.83 -1.66
CA TYR A 103 -12.92 -5.27 -1.49
C TYR A 103 -14.19 -6.00 -1.04
N ALA A 104 -14.97 -5.40 -0.15
CA ALA A 104 -16.23 -6.00 0.30
C ALA A 104 -17.25 -6.10 -0.85
N ASN A 105 -17.33 -5.10 -1.72
CA ASN A 105 -18.16 -5.17 -2.93
C ASN A 105 -17.65 -6.23 -3.92
N LEU A 106 -16.33 -6.32 -4.12
CA LEU A 106 -15.74 -7.35 -4.97
C LEU A 106 -16.06 -8.77 -4.46
N LEU A 107 -15.93 -8.99 -3.15
CA LEU A 107 -16.26 -10.25 -2.50
C LEU A 107 -17.75 -10.55 -2.60
N ALA A 108 -18.63 -9.59 -2.29
CA ALA A 108 -20.08 -9.78 -2.41
C ALA A 108 -20.49 -10.17 -3.84
N HIS A 109 -19.99 -9.46 -4.86
CA HIS A 109 -20.25 -9.83 -6.26
C HIS A 109 -19.68 -11.18 -6.65
N SER A 110 -18.54 -11.60 -6.07
CA SER A 110 -17.97 -12.92 -6.33
C SER A 110 -18.79 -14.06 -5.71
N MET A 111 -19.66 -13.74 -4.75
CA MET A 111 -20.51 -14.66 -4.01
C MET A 111 -21.97 -14.68 -4.49
N THR A 112 -22.28 -14.05 -5.63
CA THR A 112 -23.63 -14.03 -6.21
C THR A 112 -23.61 -14.61 -7.62
N ASP A 113 -24.50 -15.56 -7.90
CA ASP A 113 -24.57 -16.33 -9.15
C ASP A 113 -24.54 -15.47 -10.43
N ILE A 114 -25.29 -14.37 -10.47
CA ILE A 114 -25.38 -13.46 -11.62
C ILE A 114 -24.09 -12.63 -11.79
N GLN A 115 -23.58 -12.05 -10.70
CA GLN A 115 -22.46 -11.09 -10.77
C GLN A 115 -21.09 -11.76 -10.82
N LYS A 116 -20.98 -13.00 -10.33
CA LYS A 116 -19.71 -13.73 -10.22
C LYS A 116 -18.97 -13.85 -11.55
N ALA A 117 -19.70 -13.99 -12.67
CA ALA A 117 -19.10 -14.07 -14.01
C ALA A 117 -18.35 -12.78 -14.43
N GLY A 118 -18.76 -11.62 -13.89
CA GLY A 118 -18.11 -10.34 -14.15
C GLY A 118 -16.92 -10.05 -13.24
N VAL A 119 -16.66 -10.89 -12.24
CA VAL A 119 -15.56 -10.68 -11.30
C VAL A 119 -14.25 -11.20 -11.88
N HIS A 120 -13.31 -10.29 -12.10
CA HIS A 120 -11.99 -10.60 -12.64
C HIS A 120 -10.92 -10.55 -11.53
N PRO A 121 -9.95 -11.50 -11.47
CA PRO A 121 -8.88 -11.48 -10.47
C PRO A 121 -8.03 -10.20 -10.51
N GLY A 122 -7.91 -9.57 -11.69
CA GLY A 122 -7.24 -8.28 -11.83
C GLY A 122 -7.84 -7.15 -10.98
N PHE A 123 -9.11 -7.21 -10.61
CA PHE A 123 -9.70 -6.22 -9.70
C PHE A 123 -9.07 -6.26 -8.31
N VAL A 124 -8.67 -7.44 -7.82
CA VAL A 124 -7.93 -7.54 -6.56
C VAL A 124 -6.60 -6.77 -6.67
N GLU A 125 -5.87 -7.02 -7.75
CA GLU A 125 -4.55 -6.41 -7.97
C GLU A 125 -4.62 -4.90 -8.23
N ILE A 126 -5.71 -4.43 -8.85
CA ILE A 126 -5.98 -3.00 -9.01
C ILE A 126 -6.24 -2.37 -7.65
N ILE A 127 -7.19 -2.88 -6.87
CA ILE A 127 -7.55 -2.30 -5.56
C ILE A 127 -6.33 -2.27 -4.63
N LYS A 128 -5.50 -3.32 -4.66
CA LYS A 128 -4.26 -3.43 -3.88
C LYS A 128 -3.25 -2.31 -4.18
N GLN A 129 -3.29 -1.76 -5.39
CA GLN A 129 -2.38 -0.72 -5.84
C GLN A 129 -2.96 0.70 -5.73
N LEU A 130 -4.16 0.84 -5.17
CA LEU A 130 -4.79 2.13 -4.94
C LEU A 130 -4.50 2.68 -3.54
N SER A 131 -4.33 3.99 -3.46
CA SER A 131 -4.45 4.74 -2.21
C SER A 131 -5.92 5.08 -1.89
N PRO A 132 -6.25 5.42 -0.62
CA PRO A 132 -7.59 5.91 -0.29
C PRO A 132 -8.00 7.13 -1.12
N ASP A 133 -7.09 8.08 -1.34
CA ASP A 133 -7.38 9.29 -2.12
C ASP A 133 -7.65 8.97 -3.60
N GLU A 134 -6.92 8.03 -4.20
CA GLU A 134 -7.20 7.55 -5.55
C GLU A 134 -8.56 6.87 -5.66
N ALA A 135 -8.95 6.08 -4.65
CA ALA A 135 -10.29 5.48 -4.60
C ALA A 135 -11.40 6.54 -4.47
N LYS A 136 -11.18 7.60 -3.68
CA LYS A 136 -12.12 8.74 -3.58
C LYS A 136 -12.24 9.47 -4.92
N ILE A 137 -11.12 9.73 -5.59
CA ILE A 137 -11.08 10.38 -6.89
C ILE A 137 -11.82 9.54 -7.94
N LEU A 138 -11.51 8.25 -8.07
CA LEU A 138 -12.18 7.34 -9.00
C LEU A 138 -13.70 7.32 -8.81
N ARG A 139 -14.17 7.32 -7.57
CA ARG A 139 -15.60 7.33 -7.25
C ARG A 139 -16.29 8.61 -7.75
N ASN A 140 -15.62 9.76 -7.68
CA ASN A 140 -16.16 11.04 -8.16
C ASN A 140 -15.88 11.29 -9.65
N MET A 141 -15.04 10.48 -10.29
CA MET A 141 -14.71 10.58 -11.72
C MET A 141 -15.66 9.86 -12.64
N ALA A 142 -16.53 8.99 -12.12
CA ALA A 142 -17.32 8.06 -12.93
C ALA A 142 -18.20 8.83 -13.94
N ASN A 143 -17.65 9.01 -15.16
CA ASN A 143 -18.19 9.68 -16.36
C ASN A 143 -17.83 11.17 -16.58
N ASP A 144 -16.92 11.76 -15.81
CA ASP A 144 -16.54 13.17 -15.97
C ASP A 144 -15.12 13.37 -16.52
N ILE A 145 -14.98 14.36 -17.41
CA ILE A 145 -13.67 14.87 -17.83
C ILE A 145 -13.18 15.83 -16.75
N ILE A 146 -12.03 15.54 -16.17
CA ILE A 146 -11.42 16.41 -15.17
C ILE A 146 -10.53 17.45 -15.85
N PRO A 147 -10.83 18.76 -15.73
CA PRO A 147 -9.90 19.80 -16.12
C PRO A 147 -8.68 19.77 -15.20
N THR A 148 -7.50 19.87 -15.81
CA THR A 148 -6.24 20.08 -15.07
C THR A 148 -5.51 21.29 -15.63
N ILE A 149 -4.75 21.97 -14.77
CA ILE A 149 -3.83 23.04 -15.18
C ILE A 149 -2.41 22.75 -14.65
N THR A 150 -1.41 23.24 -15.35
CA THR A 150 -0.02 23.22 -14.89
C THR A 150 0.43 24.66 -14.68
N LEU A 151 0.92 24.96 -13.48
CA LEU A 151 1.60 26.23 -13.20
C LEU A 151 3.07 26.06 -13.55
N ARG A 152 3.53 26.84 -14.53
CA ARG A 152 4.90 26.83 -15.04
C ARG A 152 5.52 28.21 -14.83
N TYR A 153 6.78 28.22 -14.42
CA TYR A 153 7.61 29.42 -14.44
C TYR A 153 8.60 29.30 -15.58
N GLU A 154 8.79 30.38 -16.32
CA GLU A 154 9.65 30.41 -17.50
C GLU A 154 10.75 31.45 -17.32
N THR A 155 11.85 31.34 -18.04
CA THR A 155 12.86 32.40 -18.13
C THR A 155 12.67 33.12 -19.45
N ASP A 156 13.16 34.36 -19.52
CA ASP A 156 13.17 35.12 -20.78
C ASP A 156 14.01 34.42 -21.88
N GLU A 157 14.90 33.51 -21.49
CA GLU A 157 15.72 32.67 -22.38
C GLU A 157 14.99 31.42 -22.89
N GLY A 158 13.70 31.25 -22.56
CA GLY A 158 12.87 30.12 -23.01
C GLY A 158 13.05 28.84 -22.19
N GLY A 159 13.79 28.90 -21.08
CA GLY A 159 13.83 27.83 -20.08
C GLY A 159 12.57 27.84 -19.22
N GLY A 160 12.26 26.75 -18.51
CA GLY A 160 11.13 26.77 -17.58
C GLY A 160 10.97 25.51 -16.75
N ILE A 161 10.30 25.67 -15.63
CA ILE A 161 10.00 24.65 -14.62
C ILE A 161 8.49 24.60 -14.39
N ASP A 162 7.93 23.41 -14.54
CA ASP A 162 6.58 23.13 -14.08
C ASP A 162 6.59 23.00 -12.55
N PHE A 163 6.07 24.00 -11.86
CA PHE A 163 6.08 24.08 -10.41
C PHE A 163 4.93 23.29 -9.78
N ILE A 164 3.73 23.39 -10.36
CA ILE A 164 2.57 22.58 -9.98
C ILE A 164 2.06 21.90 -11.24
N LYS A 165 2.11 20.57 -11.27
CA LYS A 165 1.70 19.77 -12.43
C LYS A 165 0.28 19.24 -12.23
N HIS A 166 -0.52 19.29 -13.29
CA HIS A 166 -1.83 18.63 -13.36
C HIS A 166 -2.75 18.93 -12.16
N PHE A 167 -2.72 20.17 -11.68
CA PHE A 167 -3.61 20.61 -10.60
C PHE A 167 -5.06 20.53 -11.03
N SER A 168 -5.90 20.02 -10.14
CA SER A 168 -7.35 20.01 -10.24
C SER A 168 -7.94 20.11 -8.84
N ASP A 169 -9.11 20.75 -8.73
CA ASP A 169 -9.90 20.82 -7.50
C ASP A 169 -10.62 19.51 -7.16
N ILE A 170 -10.43 18.45 -7.95
CA ILE A 170 -11.04 17.13 -7.69
C ILE A 170 -10.63 16.56 -6.34
N GLY A 171 -9.42 16.84 -5.86
CA GLY A 171 -8.94 16.34 -4.57
C GLY A 171 -9.80 16.88 -3.43
N GLU A 172 -10.17 18.16 -3.48
CA GLU A 172 -11.07 18.77 -2.50
C GLU A 172 -12.50 18.28 -2.67
N LYS A 173 -13.01 18.26 -3.91
CA LYS A 173 -14.35 17.72 -4.24
C LYS A 173 -14.50 16.27 -3.77
N SER A 174 -13.41 15.52 -3.78
CA SER A 174 -13.36 14.12 -3.35
C SER A 174 -13.04 13.91 -1.88
N GLN A 175 -12.80 14.99 -1.12
CA GLN A 175 -12.43 14.93 0.29
C GLN A 175 -11.18 14.07 0.51
N CYS A 176 -10.19 14.23 -0.37
CA CYS A 176 -8.89 13.59 -0.23
C CYS A 176 -8.18 14.09 1.03
N ASP A 177 -7.37 13.21 1.64
CA ASP A 177 -6.55 13.55 2.80
C ASP A 177 -5.43 14.53 2.37
N THR A 178 -4.96 14.38 1.12
CA THR A 178 -3.97 15.23 0.46
C THR A 178 -4.54 15.88 -0.81
N PRO A 179 -5.47 16.85 -0.68
CA PRO A 179 -6.27 17.33 -1.81
C PRO A 179 -5.50 18.08 -2.90
N TYR A 180 -4.26 18.51 -2.61
CA TYR A 180 -3.40 19.23 -3.55
C TYR A 180 -2.29 18.36 -4.16
N GLU A 181 -2.21 17.08 -3.81
CA GLU A 181 -1.27 16.11 -4.39
C GLU A 181 -1.92 15.20 -5.45
N THR A 182 -2.96 15.72 -6.13
CA THR A 182 -3.75 14.97 -7.12
C THR A 182 -2.93 14.47 -8.30
N ASN A 183 -1.81 15.11 -8.63
CA ASN A 183 -0.92 14.68 -9.69
C ASN A 183 -0.36 13.26 -9.45
N LYS A 184 0.02 12.93 -8.21
CA LYS A 184 0.54 11.60 -7.86
C LYS A 184 -0.56 10.54 -8.03
N CYS A 185 -1.77 10.90 -7.63
CA CYS A 185 -2.95 10.05 -7.81
C CYS A 185 -3.19 9.79 -9.31
N PHE A 186 -3.19 10.85 -10.13
CA PHE A 186 -3.39 10.72 -11.58
C PHE A 186 -2.32 9.86 -12.24
N ASP A 187 -1.04 10.05 -11.89
CA ASP A 187 0.06 9.25 -12.44
C ASP A 187 -0.14 7.75 -12.16
N ASN A 188 -0.56 7.40 -10.94
CA ASN A 188 -0.85 6.01 -10.59
C ASN A 188 -2.10 5.47 -11.29
N LEU A 189 -3.17 6.26 -11.38
CA LEU A 189 -4.40 5.87 -12.06
C LEU A 189 -4.19 5.65 -13.57
N VAL A 190 -3.35 6.47 -14.21
CA VAL A 190 -2.91 6.28 -15.60
C VAL A 190 -2.07 5.01 -15.71
N ARG A 191 -1.11 4.77 -14.80
CA ARG A 191 -0.30 3.54 -14.77
C ARG A 191 -1.15 2.27 -14.64
N LEU A 192 -2.24 2.33 -13.88
CA LEU A 192 -3.20 1.24 -13.72
C LEU A 192 -4.17 1.09 -14.91
N GLY A 193 -4.15 2.03 -15.86
CA GLY A 193 -5.06 2.04 -17.02
C GLY A 193 -6.51 2.37 -16.66
N LEU A 194 -6.74 3.05 -15.52
CA LEU A 194 -8.08 3.40 -15.05
C LEU A 194 -8.56 4.75 -15.59
N ILE A 195 -7.61 5.62 -15.96
CA ILE A 195 -7.88 6.93 -16.57
C ILE A 195 -6.89 7.17 -17.70
N GLU A 196 -7.24 8.07 -18.62
CA GLU A 196 -6.36 8.51 -19.69
C GLU A 196 -6.10 10.01 -19.58
N LYS A 197 -4.87 10.42 -19.89
CA LYS A 197 -4.48 11.82 -19.95
C LYS A 197 -4.62 12.33 -21.38
N SER A 198 -5.44 13.36 -21.56
CA SER A 198 -5.54 14.07 -22.84
C SER A 198 -4.46 15.15 -22.94
N GLU A 199 -3.35 14.86 -23.62
CA GLU A 199 -2.25 15.83 -23.79
C GLU A 199 -2.45 16.82 -24.94
N LEU A 200 -3.21 16.41 -25.97
CA LEU A 200 -3.39 17.20 -27.20
C LEU A 200 -4.77 17.83 -27.33
N GLN A 201 -5.64 17.64 -26.34
CA GLN A 201 -7.00 18.17 -26.37
C GLN A 201 -7.24 19.06 -25.15
N SER A 202 -8.12 20.03 -25.32
CA SER A 202 -8.56 20.90 -24.25
C SER A 202 -10.08 21.00 -24.28
N LEU A 203 -10.70 21.20 -23.12
CA LEU A 203 -12.13 21.44 -23.03
C LEU A 203 -12.48 22.73 -23.78
N THR A 204 -13.57 22.67 -24.55
CA THR A 204 -14.08 23.82 -25.31
C THR A 204 -14.57 24.91 -24.37
N ASN A 205 -15.22 24.53 -23.26
CA ASN A 205 -15.62 25.48 -22.22
C ASN A 205 -14.41 25.86 -21.37
N LYS A 206 -13.90 27.09 -21.54
CA LYS A 206 -12.71 27.57 -20.83
C LYS A 206 -12.97 27.97 -19.38
N THR A 207 -14.23 28.16 -18.97
CA THR A 207 -14.59 28.54 -17.60
C THR A 207 -14.04 27.56 -16.57
N PHE A 208 -14.05 26.25 -16.89
CA PHE A 208 -13.47 25.22 -16.02
C PHE A 208 -11.99 25.45 -15.69
N TYR A 209 -11.20 25.97 -16.64
CA TYR A 209 -9.80 26.28 -16.40
C TYR A 209 -9.62 27.60 -15.64
N GLU A 210 -10.50 28.58 -15.88
CA GLU A 210 -10.45 29.86 -15.16
C GLU A 210 -10.77 29.67 -13.67
N GLU A 211 -11.72 28.80 -13.32
CA GLU A 211 -12.00 28.42 -11.93
C GLU A 211 -10.75 27.84 -11.25
N LEU A 212 -10.03 26.92 -11.91
CA LEU A 212 -8.79 26.36 -11.38
C LEU A 212 -7.67 27.40 -11.24
N LYS A 213 -7.56 28.35 -12.18
CA LYS A 213 -6.56 29.42 -12.11
C LYS A 213 -6.84 30.36 -10.93
N GLN A 214 -8.09 30.65 -10.63
CA GLN A 214 -8.49 31.50 -9.50
C GLN A 214 -8.43 30.76 -8.15
N HIS A 215 -8.14 29.47 -8.15
CA HIS A 215 -8.10 28.67 -6.94
C HIS A 215 -7.07 29.23 -5.93
N PRO A 216 -7.40 29.39 -4.63
CA PRO A 216 -6.51 29.98 -3.64
C PRO A 216 -5.14 29.31 -3.54
N PHE A 217 -5.08 27.98 -3.68
CA PHE A 217 -3.83 27.23 -3.71
C PHE A 217 -2.93 27.67 -4.87
N ILE A 218 -3.49 27.83 -6.07
CA ILE A 218 -2.75 28.28 -7.25
C ILE A 218 -2.37 29.75 -7.14
N GLN A 219 -3.28 30.60 -6.66
CA GLN A 219 -3.03 32.03 -6.47
C GLN A 219 -1.90 32.30 -5.47
N ARG A 220 -1.80 31.48 -4.40
CA ARG A 220 -0.70 31.56 -3.44
C ARG A 220 0.68 31.41 -4.09
N TYR A 221 0.79 30.59 -5.13
CA TYR A 221 2.04 30.38 -5.88
C TYR A 221 2.06 31.14 -7.21
N SER A 222 1.09 32.01 -7.46
CA SER A 222 0.99 32.76 -8.70
C SER A 222 1.79 34.08 -8.67
N ASP A 223 2.35 34.46 -7.51
CA ASP A 223 3.15 35.66 -7.35
C ASP A 223 4.63 35.38 -7.69
N PRO A 224 5.21 36.03 -8.71
CA PRO A 224 6.63 35.92 -9.05
C PRO A 224 7.57 36.30 -7.90
N SER A 225 7.08 37.03 -6.88
CA SER A 225 7.87 37.41 -5.71
C SER A 225 8.38 36.21 -4.90
N ILE A 226 7.78 35.02 -5.07
CA ILE A 226 8.17 33.75 -4.44
C ILE A 226 9.47 33.21 -5.04
N LEU A 227 9.81 33.67 -6.25
CA LEU A 227 10.99 33.29 -7.02
C LEU A 227 12.14 34.30 -6.88
N LYS A 228 12.09 35.22 -5.91
CA LYS A 228 13.01 36.37 -5.79
C LYS A 228 14.52 36.06 -5.76
N ASP A 229 14.92 34.80 -5.61
CA ASP A 229 16.31 34.32 -5.72
C ASP A 229 16.56 33.37 -6.91
N THR A 230 15.64 33.32 -7.87
CA THR A 230 15.70 32.44 -9.04
C THR A 230 15.42 33.22 -10.31
N SER A 231 16.10 32.87 -11.42
CA SER A 231 16.07 33.60 -12.70
C SER A 231 14.79 33.43 -13.53
N TYR A 232 13.64 33.11 -12.89
CA TYR A 232 12.39 32.77 -13.58
C TYR A 232 11.31 33.87 -13.40
N THR A 233 10.60 34.15 -14.49
CA THR A 233 9.42 35.03 -14.66
C THR A 233 8.17 34.17 -15.01
N LYS A 234 6.96 34.69 -14.80
CA LYS A 234 5.70 33.91 -14.93
C LYS A 234 5.11 33.97 -16.35
N VAL A 235 4.55 32.86 -16.85
CA VAL A 235 3.64 32.78 -18.02
C VAL A 235 2.36 32.04 -17.67
#